data_AF-A0A955MSG4-F1
#
_entry.id   AF-A0A955MSG4-F1
#
_cell.length_a   1.000
_cell.length_b   1.000
_cell.length_c   1.000
_cell.angle_alpha   90.00
_cell.angle_beta   90.00
_cell.angle_gamma   90.00
#
_symmetry.space_group_name_H-M   'P 1'
#
loop_
_entity.id
_entity.type
_entity.pdbx_description
1 polymer ?
#
loop_
_entity_poly.entity_id
_entity_poly.type
_entity_poly.pdbx_seq_one_letter_code
_entity_poly.pdbx_strand_id
1 'polypeptide(L)'
;MSHPWKEILGLNARNRRFVYPSNDRHTIRIANDKLMARARLEQVGIPMPILLGRVITLFEIKSTLARISNWENGVVVKPNWGSGGRGILFLTSDGNGGFVGGRKGTMTSCEVDRHLRTVLSGEYSLRSGMDKVVIEDRVRSHPDILALNEDGAPDIRVLCVG
;
A
#
# COMPACT_ATOMS: atom_id res chain seq x y z
N MET A 1 28.02 31.59 3.83
CA MET A 1 27.45 30.49 4.64
C MET A 1 26.59 29.61 3.74
N SER A 2 27.12 28.48 3.27
CA SER A 2 26.40 27.54 2.40
C SER A 2 25.43 26.69 3.22
N HIS A 3 24.18 26.61 2.80
CA HIS A 3 23.13 25.86 3.50
C HIS A 3 23.48 24.36 3.60
N PRO A 4 23.05 23.63 4.66
CA PRO A 4 23.62 22.33 5.04
C PRO A 4 23.14 21.12 4.22
N TRP A 5 22.24 21.29 3.24
CA TRP A 5 21.62 20.18 2.52
C TRP A 5 22.21 19.95 1.12
N LYS A 6 23.54 20.01 1.01
CA LYS A 6 24.26 19.93 -0.28
C LYS A 6 24.30 18.53 -0.90
N GLU A 7 23.73 17.50 -0.27
CA GLU A 7 23.81 16.12 -0.78
C GLU A 7 22.43 15.52 -1.02
N ILE A 8 22.10 15.28 -2.29
CA ILE A 8 20.95 14.47 -2.68
C ILE A 8 21.23 13.03 -2.24
N LEU A 9 20.46 12.53 -1.27
CA LEU A 9 20.58 11.15 -0.79
C LEU A 9 19.82 10.19 -1.73
N GLY A 10 20.54 9.54 -2.64
CA GLY A 10 19.95 8.53 -3.52
C GLY A 10 19.48 7.26 -2.78
N LEU A 11 18.55 6.51 -3.39
CA LEU A 11 17.94 5.30 -2.81
C LEU A 11 18.98 4.26 -2.34
N ASN A 12 20.04 4.05 -3.14
CA ASN A 12 21.09 3.08 -2.82
C ASN A 12 21.92 3.52 -1.61
N ALA A 13 22.33 4.79 -1.58
CA ALA A 13 23.09 5.36 -0.46
C ALA A 13 22.24 5.33 0.82
N ARG A 14 20.96 5.73 0.72
CA ARG A 14 20.00 5.65 1.82
C ARG A 14 19.93 4.24 2.41
N ASN A 15 19.68 3.25 1.56
CA ASN A 15 19.47 1.88 2.02
C ASN A 15 20.76 1.27 2.61
N ARG A 16 21.91 1.46 1.93
CA ARG A 16 23.19 0.89 2.37
C ARG A 16 23.78 1.57 3.60
N ARG A 17 23.63 2.89 3.74
CA ARG A 17 24.26 3.67 4.82
C ARG A 17 23.39 3.78 6.08
N PHE A 18 22.06 3.80 5.93
CA PHE A 18 21.16 4.05 7.05
C PHE A 18 20.18 2.90 7.30
N VAL A 19 19.46 2.41 6.28
CA VAL A 19 18.39 1.41 6.52
C VAL A 19 18.95 0.05 6.94
N TYR A 20 19.88 -0.52 6.17
CA TYR A 20 20.37 -1.88 6.42
C TYR A 20 21.30 -1.99 7.64
N PRO A 21 22.18 -1.02 7.95
CA PRO A 21 23.01 -1.11 9.16
C PRO A 21 22.21 -0.95 10.45
N SER A 22 21.15 -0.13 10.45
CA SER A 22 20.35 0.17 11.64
C SER A 22 19.21 -0.82 11.89
N ASN A 23 18.95 -1.78 10.99
CA ASN A 23 17.85 -2.73 11.10
C ASN A 23 18.34 -4.14 10.79
N ASP A 24 18.08 -5.08 11.69
CA ASP A 24 18.39 -6.49 11.45
C ASP A 24 17.48 -7.08 10.34
N ARG A 25 17.93 -8.20 9.75
CA ARG A 25 17.23 -8.85 8.64
C ARG A 25 15.83 -9.35 9.01
N HIS A 26 15.60 -9.74 10.26
CA HIS A 26 14.29 -10.20 10.71
C HIS A 26 13.30 -9.03 10.78
N THR A 27 13.72 -7.90 11.34
CA THR A 27 12.90 -6.67 11.40
C THR A 27 12.57 -6.15 10.00
N ILE A 28 13.52 -6.16 9.07
CA ILE A 28 13.28 -5.81 7.65
C ILE A 28 12.24 -6.76 7.02
N ARG A 29 12.30 -8.06 7.33
CA ARG A 29 11.34 -9.05 6.82
C ARG A 29 9.92 -8.76 7.35
N ILE A 30 9.78 -8.41 8.63
CA ILE A 30 8.51 -8.00 9.22
C ILE A 30 7.99 -6.73 8.52
N ALA A 31 8.84 -5.71 8.35
CA ALA A 31 8.45 -4.44 7.75
C ALA A 31 7.97 -4.58 6.29
N ASN A 32 8.53 -5.53 5.53
CA ASN A 32 8.12 -5.79 4.15
C ASN A 32 6.78 -6.55 4.05
N ASP A 33 6.37 -7.27 5.09
CA ASP A 33 5.04 -7.93 5.17
C ASP A 33 4.03 -6.98 5.82
N LYS A 34 3.16 -6.36 5.02
CA LYS A 34 2.20 -5.36 5.53
C LYS A 34 1.28 -5.89 6.62
N LEU A 35 0.92 -7.18 6.59
CA LEU A 35 0.08 -7.80 7.62
C LEU A 35 0.87 -8.02 8.92
N MET A 36 2.14 -8.46 8.84
CA MET A 36 2.97 -8.58 10.04
C MET A 36 3.33 -7.21 10.63
N ALA A 37 3.71 -6.25 9.79
CA ALA A 37 4.01 -4.89 10.20
C ALA A 37 2.80 -4.26 10.90
N ARG A 38 1.60 -4.36 10.30
CA ARG A 38 0.35 -3.94 10.92
C ARG A 38 0.18 -4.54 12.31
N ALA A 39 0.26 -5.86 12.44
CA ALA A 39 0.03 -6.53 13.72
C ALA A 39 0.98 -6.02 14.82
N ARG A 40 2.22 -5.69 14.48
CA ARG A 40 3.18 -5.08 15.42
C ARG A 40 2.83 -3.65 15.79
N LEU A 41 2.41 -2.84 14.82
CA LEU A 41 2.03 -1.44 15.05
C LEU A 41 0.74 -1.32 15.87
N GLU A 42 -0.24 -2.20 15.59
CA GLU A 42 -1.49 -2.26 16.35
C GLU A 42 -1.26 -2.65 17.81
N GLN A 43 -0.33 -3.58 18.09
CA GLN A 43 0.04 -3.99 19.45
C GLN A 43 0.55 -2.83 20.32
N VAL A 44 1.15 -1.81 19.70
CA VAL A 44 1.68 -0.63 20.40
C VAL A 44 0.77 0.59 20.25
N GLY A 45 -0.45 0.42 19.74
CA GLY A 45 -1.46 1.48 19.64
C GLY A 45 -1.18 2.53 18.57
N ILE A 46 -0.37 2.23 17.56
CA ILE A 46 -0.15 3.15 16.43
C ILE A 46 -1.40 3.17 15.55
N PRO A 47 -2.00 4.36 15.28
CA PRO A 47 -3.17 4.47 14.41
C PRO A 47 -2.88 3.97 12.99
N MET A 48 -3.77 3.12 12.48
CA MET A 48 -3.66 2.52 11.14
C MET A 48 -5.00 2.58 10.41
N PRO A 49 -5.00 2.57 9.07
CA PRO A 49 -6.23 2.41 8.31
C PRO A 49 -6.93 1.10 8.66
N ILE A 50 -8.26 1.14 8.75
CA ILE A 50 -9.09 -0.03 9.07
C ILE A 50 -8.78 -1.13 8.06
N LEU A 51 -8.37 -2.30 8.56
CA LEU A 51 -8.20 -3.48 7.74
C LEU A 51 -9.59 -4.05 7.43
N LEU A 52 -10.08 -3.80 6.22
CA LEU A 52 -11.36 -4.34 5.79
C LEU A 52 -11.21 -5.85 5.52
N GLY A 53 -10.07 -6.29 4.99
CA GLY A 53 -9.79 -7.71 4.92
C GLY A 53 -8.57 -8.05 4.08
N ARG A 54 -8.47 -9.33 3.73
CA ARG A 54 -7.39 -9.86 2.90
C ARG A 54 -7.94 -10.93 1.96
N VAL A 55 -7.28 -11.10 0.83
CA VAL A 55 -7.53 -12.20 -0.11
C VAL A 55 -6.28 -13.05 -0.16
N ILE A 56 -6.41 -14.33 0.15
CA ILE A 56 -5.30 -15.30 0.12
C ILE A 56 -5.50 -16.28 -1.04
N THR A 57 -6.74 -16.58 -1.39
CA THR A 57 -7.08 -17.53 -2.45
C THR A 57 -7.99 -16.92 -3.52
N LEU A 58 -7.98 -17.51 -4.72
CA LEU A 58 -8.84 -17.05 -5.83
C LEU A 58 -10.33 -17.17 -5.51
N PHE A 59 -10.72 -18.11 -4.64
CA PHE A 59 -12.11 -18.33 -4.24
C PHE A 59 -12.68 -17.19 -3.39
N GLU A 60 -11.83 -16.47 -2.67
CA GLU A 60 -12.21 -15.33 -1.82
C GLU A 60 -12.50 -14.05 -2.62
N ILE A 61 -12.11 -13.99 -3.91
CA ILE A 61 -12.23 -12.76 -4.71
C ILE A 61 -13.68 -12.32 -4.83
N LYS A 62 -14.59 -13.24 -5.21
CA LYS A 62 -15.99 -12.89 -5.49
C LYS A 62 -16.69 -12.31 -4.25
N SER A 63 -16.55 -12.96 -3.09
CA SER A 63 -17.13 -12.46 -1.83
C SER A 63 -16.47 -11.17 -1.38
N THR A 64 -15.18 -11.00 -1.64
CA THR A 64 -14.46 -9.76 -1.35
C THR A 64 -14.98 -8.59 -2.18
N LEU A 65 -15.18 -8.76 -3.48
CA LEU A 65 -15.71 -7.72 -4.36
C LEU A 65 -17.09 -7.24 -3.91
N ALA A 66 -17.99 -8.18 -3.58
CA ALA A 66 -19.32 -7.87 -3.08
C ALA A 66 -19.28 -7.10 -1.73
N ARG A 67 -18.27 -7.35 -0.90
CA ARG A 67 -18.11 -6.67 0.38
C ARG A 67 -17.57 -5.25 0.20
N ILE A 68 -16.58 -5.06 -0.66
CA ILE A 68 -15.96 -3.73 -0.87
C ILE A 68 -16.82 -2.79 -1.71
N SER A 69 -17.73 -3.31 -2.55
CA SER A 69 -18.67 -2.49 -3.32
C SER A 69 -19.67 -1.74 -2.43
N ASN A 70 -19.90 -2.25 -1.21
CA ASN A 70 -20.79 -1.64 -0.22
C ASN A 70 -20.05 -0.68 0.74
N TRP A 71 -18.76 -0.44 0.53
CA TRP A 71 -17.96 0.42 1.41
C TRP A 71 -17.90 1.84 0.87
N GLU A 72 -18.60 2.77 1.53
CA GLU A 72 -18.83 4.14 1.04
C GLU A 72 -17.55 5.00 0.99
N ASN A 73 -16.65 4.85 1.96
CA ASN A 73 -15.42 5.65 2.04
C ASN A 73 -14.41 5.36 0.92
N GLY A 74 -14.65 4.29 0.15
CA GLY A 74 -13.70 3.73 -0.79
C GLY A 74 -12.63 2.90 -0.10
N VAL A 75 -11.96 2.06 -0.88
CA VAL A 75 -10.97 1.09 -0.39
C VAL A 75 -9.66 1.22 -1.14
N VAL A 76 -8.58 0.79 -0.49
CA VAL A 76 -7.27 0.61 -1.10
C VAL A 76 -6.95 -0.87 -1.12
N VAL A 77 -6.74 -1.39 -2.32
CA VAL A 77 -6.27 -2.74 -2.59
C VAL A 77 -4.77 -2.68 -2.84
N LYS A 78 -3.98 -3.50 -2.16
CA LYS A 78 -2.53 -3.52 -2.34
C LYS A 78 -1.92 -4.91 -2.12
N PRO A 79 -0.82 -5.25 -2.82
CA PRO A 79 -0.02 -6.44 -2.52
C PRO A 79 0.58 -6.36 -1.11
N ASN A 80 0.53 -7.47 -0.36
CA ASN A 80 1.14 -7.56 0.97
C ASN A 80 2.65 -7.30 0.90
N TRP A 81 3.33 -7.84 -0.11
CA TRP A 81 4.78 -7.69 -0.35
C TRP A 81 5.11 -6.70 -1.48
N GLY A 82 4.21 -5.75 -1.77
CA GLY A 82 4.35 -4.79 -2.87
C GLY A 82 5.67 -4.02 -2.94
N SER A 83 6.15 -3.80 -4.17
CA SER A 83 7.33 -2.98 -4.49
C SER A 83 6.96 -1.65 -5.16
N GLY A 84 7.50 -0.53 -4.67
CA GLY A 84 7.49 0.75 -5.41
C GLY A 84 6.10 1.29 -5.78
N GLY A 85 5.08 1.02 -4.97
CA GLY A 85 3.71 1.45 -5.24
C GLY A 85 2.97 0.63 -6.33
N ARG A 86 3.63 -0.36 -6.94
CA ARG A 86 3.00 -1.21 -7.95
C ARG A 86 1.91 -2.08 -7.34
N GLY A 87 0.85 -2.30 -8.11
CA GLY A 87 -0.29 -3.12 -7.69
C GLY A 87 -1.23 -2.44 -6.69
N ILE A 88 -0.96 -1.21 -6.27
CA ILE A 88 -1.89 -0.43 -5.45
C ILE A 88 -3.03 0.05 -6.35
N LEU A 89 -4.27 -0.18 -5.90
CA LEU A 89 -5.48 0.21 -6.60
C LEU A 89 -6.44 0.88 -5.60
N PHE A 90 -6.82 2.11 -5.90
CA PHE A 90 -7.86 2.84 -5.17
C PHE A 90 -9.19 2.56 -5.83
N LEU A 91 -10.20 2.17 -5.06
CA LEU A 91 -11.54 1.84 -5.54
C LEU A 91 -12.57 2.63 -4.76
N THR A 92 -13.55 3.20 -5.44
CA THR A 92 -14.77 3.74 -4.83
C THR A 92 -15.96 3.11 -5.56
N SER A 93 -17.05 2.78 -4.88
CA SER A 93 -18.24 2.26 -5.56
C SER A 93 -18.81 3.31 -6.52
N ASP A 94 -19.25 2.88 -7.70
CA ASP A 94 -19.95 3.76 -8.66
C ASP A 94 -21.48 3.72 -8.52
N GLY A 95 -22.01 2.91 -7.57
CA GLY A 95 -23.44 2.72 -7.34
C GLY A 95 -24.16 1.84 -8.36
N ASN A 96 -23.50 1.46 -9.47
CA ASN A 96 -24.07 0.67 -10.57
C ASN A 96 -23.42 -0.73 -10.69
N GLY A 97 -22.74 -1.20 -9.64
CA GLY A 97 -22.06 -2.50 -9.62
C GLY A 97 -20.64 -2.50 -10.19
N GLY A 98 -20.08 -1.32 -10.47
CA GLY A 98 -18.69 -1.10 -10.83
C GLY A 98 -17.92 -0.30 -9.77
N PHE A 99 -16.72 0.13 -10.15
CA PHE A 99 -15.81 0.87 -9.28
C PHE A 99 -15.18 2.04 -10.01
N VAL A 100 -14.91 3.13 -9.31
CA VAL A 100 -14.04 4.21 -9.78
C VAL A 100 -12.62 3.94 -9.28
N GLY A 101 -11.74 3.59 -10.21
CA GLY A 101 -10.35 3.16 -10.03
C GLY A 101 -9.34 4.29 -9.92
N GLY A 102 -9.58 5.32 -9.10
CA GLY A 102 -8.67 6.47 -8.97
C GLY A 102 -8.29 7.07 -10.34
N ARG A 103 -7.00 7.02 -10.69
CA ARG A 103 -6.47 7.50 -11.99
C ARG A 103 -6.90 6.66 -13.20
N LYS A 104 -7.40 5.44 -13.00
CA LYS A 104 -7.83 4.53 -14.08
C LYS A 104 -9.26 4.82 -14.57
N GLY A 105 -9.98 5.75 -13.94
CA GLY A 105 -11.38 6.04 -14.28
C GLY A 105 -12.32 4.92 -13.84
N THR A 106 -13.41 4.72 -14.57
CA THR A 106 -14.40 3.67 -14.24
C THR A 106 -13.83 2.29 -14.57
N MET A 107 -14.02 1.34 -13.67
CA MET A 107 -13.57 -0.04 -13.72
C MET A 107 -14.73 -0.98 -13.45
N THR A 108 -14.87 -1.99 -14.28
CA THR A 108 -15.82 -3.09 -14.09
C THR A 108 -15.36 -4.01 -12.96
N SER A 109 -16.32 -4.73 -12.35
CA SER A 109 -16.01 -5.79 -11.38
C SER A 109 -15.06 -6.86 -11.96
N CYS A 110 -15.11 -7.13 -13.27
CA CYS A 110 -14.21 -8.06 -13.94
C CYS A 110 -12.76 -7.54 -14.00
N GLU A 111 -12.56 -6.24 -14.23
CA GLU A 111 -11.23 -5.64 -14.22
C GLU A 111 -10.62 -5.63 -12.82
N VAL A 112 -11.43 -5.38 -11.80
CA VAL A 112 -10.98 -5.49 -10.41
C VAL A 112 -10.64 -6.93 -10.05
N ASP A 113 -11.49 -7.91 -10.39
CA ASP A 113 -11.19 -9.35 -10.22
C ASP A 113 -9.83 -9.70 -10.86
N ARG A 114 -9.61 -9.30 -12.13
CA ARG A 114 -8.35 -9.54 -12.82
C ARG A 114 -7.16 -8.92 -12.09
N HIS A 115 -7.29 -7.69 -11.61
CA HIS A 115 -6.23 -7.03 -10.83
C HIS A 115 -5.92 -7.78 -9.54
N LEU A 116 -6.94 -8.29 -8.83
CA LEU A 116 -6.74 -9.09 -7.63
C LEU A 116 -6.00 -10.41 -7.94
N ARG A 117 -6.33 -11.07 -9.06
CA ARG A 117 -5.59 -12.27 -9.51
C ARG A 117 -4.13 -11.96 -9.81
N THR A 118 -3.85 -10.84 -10.47
CA THR A 118 -2.49 -10.38 -10.75
C THR A 118 -1.70 -10.07 -9.48
N VAL A 119 -2.34 -9.48 -8.47
CA VAL A 119 -1.70 -9.30 -7.16
C VAL A 119 -1.38 -10.66 -6.54
N LEU A 120 -2.34 -11.59 -6.52
CA LEU A 120 -2.18 -12.93 -5.92
C LEU A 120 -1.09 -13.76 -6.61
N SER A 121 -0.94 -13.66 -7.94
CA SER A 121 0.12 -14.35 -8.68
C SER A 121 1.53 -13.86 -8.32
N GLY A 122 1.63 -12.73 -7.62
CA GLY A 122 2.89 -12.16 -7.18
C GLY A 122 3.53 -11.21 -8.18
N GLU A 123 2.84 -10.80 -9.25
CA GLU A 123 3.39 -9.93 -10.31
C GLU A 123 3.93 -8.59 -9.75
N TYR A 124 3.31 -8.08 -8.68
CA TYR A 124 3.71 -6.82 -8.02
C TYR A 124 4.55 -7.03 -6.75
N SER A 125 4.85 -8.27 -6.38
CA SER A 125 5.53 -8.64 -5.14
C SER A 125 7.05 -8.43 -5.21
N LEU A 126 7.66 -8.13 -4.06
CA LEU A 126 9.12 -8.16 -3.85
C LEU A 126 9.68 -9.58 -3.77
N ARG A 127 8.82 -10.58 -3.57
CA ARG A 127 9.19 -11.99 -3.42
C ARG A 127 8.75 -12.77 -4.66
N SER A 128 9.47 -13.84 -4.97
CA SER A 128 8.99 -14.84 -5.92
C SER A 128 7.80 -15.63 -5.36
N GLY A 129 6.85 -15.92 -6.24
CA GLY A 129 5.67 -16.73 -5.94
C GLY A 129 4.46 -15.93 -5.45
N MET A 130 3.45 -16.66 -5.00
CA MET A 130 2.15 -16.09 -4.63
C MET A 130 2.27 -15.04 -3.51
N ASP A 131 1.46 -13.99 -3.63
CA ASP A 131 1.29 -12.93 -2.62
C ASP A 131 -0.15 -12.92 -2.09
N LYS A 132 -0.43 -12.04 -1.14
CA LYS A 132 -1.76 -11.78 -0.58
C LYS A 132 -2.22 -10.39 -0.97
N VAL A 133 -3.52 -10.23 -1.17
CA VAL A 133 -4.13 -8.91 -1.29
C VAL A 133 -4.47 -8.41 0.11
N VAL A 134 -4.09 -7.17 0.40
CA VAL A 134 -4.51 -6.42 1.59
C VAL A 134 -5.52 -5.36 1.15
N ILE A 135 -6.64 -5.27 1.87
CA ILE A 135 -7.73 -4.34 1.58
C ILE A 135 -7.98 -3.49 2.81
N GLU A 136 -7.85 -2.19 2.64
CA GLU A 136 -7.94 -1.20 3.71
C GLU A 136 -8.92 -0.09 3.37
N ASP A 137 -9.41 0.58 4.39
CA ASP A 137 -10.15 1.82 4.23
C ASP A 137 -9.28 2.91 3.59
N ARG A 138 -9.89 3.77 2.77
CA ARG A 138 -9.18 4.83 2.07
C ARG A 138 -8.94 6.02 2.99
N VAL A 139 -7.68 6.24 3.33
CA VAL A 139 -7.26 7.47 4.02
C VAL A 139 -7.27 8.65 3.06
N ARG A 140 -7.84 9.77 3.50
CA ARG A 140 -7.77 11.06 2.81
C ARG A 140 -6.62 11.87 3.40
N SER A 141 -5.69 12.30 2.55
CA SER A 141 -4.58 13.15 2.96
C SER A 141 -5.08 14.52 3.42
N HIS A 142 -4.43 15.07 4.44
CA HIS A 142 -4.68 16.44 4.89
C HIS A 142 -4.37 17.45 3.77
N PRO A 143 -5.13 18.55 3.61
CA PRO A 143 -4.88 19.55 2.58
C PRO A 143 -3.44 20.08 2.56
N ASP A 144 -2.85 20.33 3.73
CA ASP A 144 -1.47 20.81 3.85
C ASP A 144 -0.43 19.81 3.29
N ILE A 145 -0.72 18.51 3.38
CA ILE A 145 0.14 17.46 2.83
C ILE A 145 -0.01 17.37 1.32
N LEU A 146 -1.22 17.59 0.80
CA LEU A 146 -1.47 17.67 -0.65
C LEU A 146 -0.84 18.92 -1.27
N ALA A 147 -0.77 20.03 -0.52
CA ALA A 147 -0.12 21.26 -0.99
C ALA A 147 1.38 21.09 -1.29
N LEU A 148 2.01 20.02 -0.76
CA LEU A 148 3.42 19.72 -1.02
C LEU A 148 3.67 19.07 -2.39
N ASN A 149 2.62 18.55 -3.06
CA ASN A 149 2.77 17.87 -4.34
C ASN A 149 1.46 17.92 -5.16
N GLU A 150 1.53 18.47 -6.37
CA GLU A 150 0.39 18.62 -7.28
C GLU A 150 -0.20 17.27 -7.72
N ASP A 151 0.61 16.21 -7.74
CA ASP A 151 0.25 14.89 -8.27
C ASP A 151 -0.26 13.88 -7.22
N GLY A 152 -0.47 14.32 -5.97
CA GLY A 152 -1.03 13.50 -4.88
C GLY A 152 -0.14 13.43 -3.65
N ALA A 153 -0.46 12.53 -2.72
CA ALA A 153 0.23 12.49 -1.43
C ALA A 153 1.75 12.28 -1.57
N PRO A 154 2.59 13.17 -1.01
CA PRO A 154 4.04 13.00 -1.03
C PRO A 154 4.48 11.78 -0.21
N ASP A 155 5.51 11.06 -0.68
CA ASP A 155 6.19 10.02 0.11
C ASP A 155 7.18 10.70 1.08
N ILE A 156 6.74 10.92 2.31
CA ILE A 156 7.58 11.48 3.37
C ILE A 156 8.24 10.33 4.13
N ARG A 157 9.59 10.34 4.19
CA ARG A 157 10.36 9.35 4.93
C ARG A 157 11.20 9.98 6.02
N VAL A 158 11.00 9.54 7.25
CA VAL A 158 11.82 9.88 8.41
C VAL A 158 12.79 8.74 8.67
N LEU A 159 14.08 9.05 8.75
CA LEU A 159 15.13 8.10 9.13
C LEU A 159 15.58 8.43 10.55
N CYS A 160 15.28 7.55 11.50
CA CYS A 160 15.80 7.64 12.85
C CYS A 160 17.14 6.89 12.88
N VAL A 161 18.24 7.64 12.91
CA VAL A 161 19.59 7.12 13.05
C VAL A 161 20.04 7.39 14.48
N GLY A 162 20.40 6.33 15.20
CA GLY A 162 20.97 6.37 16.55
C GLY A 162 22.46 6.09 16.51
#